data_AF-A0A1M3IFU7-F1
#
_entry.id   AF-A0A1M3IFU7-F1
#
_cell.length_a   1.000
_cell.length_b   1.000
_cell.length_c   1.000
_cell.angle_alpha   90.00
_cell.angle_beta   90.00
_cell.angle_gamma   90.00
#
_symmetry.space_group_name_H-M   'P 1'
#
loop_
_entity.id
_entity.type
_entity.pdbx_description
1 polymer ?
#
loop_
_entity_poly.entity_id
_entity_poly.type
_entity_poly.pdbx_seq_one_letter_code
_entity_poly.pdbx_strand_id
1 'polypeptide(L)'
;MPLNLVPHRDYYYQTEAAIFQKIRAGIPLTPLEQYTHCNCFPDIALLTHNCFDELYTRLYWQARPQFREEMIRIKGKGESRLHFEAMVYEELIKDWEKEIIKSNATDPLLKKSHEETNNELKQLAHEAIVKTLPQHEVDYRRYEIISWSKYRYISAKMIADILFTNNEYETTFDNGKVVLDVDGLMHIVSGHFAARAKLYTNSKSHFSQDFYHEDMPMQLQAIFTRIDASALYKGNLTGRNTKLVFEFRGIIYEIFFRRIGGNNRYRIKTFYPADDEKTVSIVGSHHRHDLGNGLALFMPF
;
A
#
# COMPACT_ATOMS: atom_id res chain seq x y z
N MET A 1 2.38 -14.61 -24.43
CA MET A 1 1.94 -15.32 -23.20
C MET A 1 1.02 -14.40 -22.41
N PRO A 2 -0.15 -14.88 -21.94
CA PRO A 2 -0.92 -14.14 -20.93
C PRO A 2 -0.04 -13.94 -19.69
N LEU A 3 -0.17 -12.79 -19.03
CA LEU A 3 0.39 -12.61 -17.70
C LEU A 3 -0.35 -13.59 -16.79
N ASN A 4 0.20 -14.78 -16.59
CA ASN A 4 -0.25 -15.70 -15.56
C ASN A 4 0.15 -15.08 -14.21
N LEU A 5 -0.55 -14.01 -13.82
CA LEU A 5 -0.74 -13.68 -12.43
C LEU A 5 -1.40 -14.91 -11.85
N VAL A 6 -0.68 -15.64 -11.00
CA VAL A 6 -1.19 -16.86 -10.37
C VAL A 6 -2.59 -16.52 -9.83
N PRO A 7 -3.65 -17.23 -10.22
CA PRO A 7 -4.98 -16.95 -9.69
C PRO A 7 -4.93 -17.30 -8.21
N HIS A 8 -4.77 -16.27 -7.39
CA HIS A 8 -4.57 -16.33 -5.94
C HIS A 8 -5.56 -17.29 -5.26
N ARG A 9 -6.79 -17.40 -5.78
CA ARG A 9 -7.86 -18.25 -5.26
C ARG A 9 -7.57 -19.75 -5.20
N ASP A 10 -6.98 -20.34 -6.23
CA ASP A 10 -6.80 -21.81 -6.26
C ASP A 10 -5.60 -22.26 -5.41
N TYR A 11 -4.63 -21.37 -5.20
CA TYR A 11 -3.53 -21.56 -4.25
C TYR A 11 -4.06 -21.65 -2.81
N TYR A 12 -5.04 -20.80 -2.44
CA TYR A 12 -5.54 -20.69 -1.07
C TYR A 12 -6.14 -22.00 -0.51
N TYR A 13 -6.91 -22.73 -1.32
CA TYR A 13 -7.56 -23.96 -0.84
C TYR A 13 -6.59 -25.12 -0.61
N GLN A 14 -5.53 -25.23 -1.43
CA GLN A 14 -4.51 -26.27 -1.23
C GLN A 14 -3.59 -25.95 -0.04
N THR A 15 -3.42 -24.66 0.29
CA THR A 15 -2.63 -24.23 1.45
C THR A 15 -3.34 -24.40 2.80
N GLU A 16 -4.67 -24.38 2.85
CA GLU A 16 -5.42 -24.36 4.13
C GLU A 16 -5.15 -25.60 5.00
N ALA A 17 -5.28 -26.80 4.43
CA ALA A 17 -5.05 -28.04 5.15
C ALA A 17 -3.61 -28.15 5.67
N ALA A 18 -2.64 -27.68 4.88
CA ALA A 18 -1.23 -27.66 5.26
C ALA A 18 -0.95 -26.67 6.41
N ILE A 19 -1.56 -25.49 6.37
CA ILE A 19 -1.48 -24.49 7.46
C ILE A 19 -2.05 -25.06 8.75
N PHE A 20 -3.23 -25.69 8.72
CA PHE A 20 -3.82 -26.29 9.92
C PHE A 20 -2.97 -27.43 10.49
N GLN A 21 -2.36 -28.25 9.64
CA GLN A 21 -1.43 -29.29 10.09
C GLN A 21 -0.22 -28.67 10.80
N LYS A 22 0.37 -27.60 10.25
CA LYS A 22 1.48 -26.87 10.90
C LYS A 22 1.06 -26.32 12.27
N ILE A 23 -0.09 -25.66 12.36
CA ILE A 23 -0.62 -25.12 13.64
C ILE A 23 -0.79 -26.25 14.67
N ARG A 24 -1.42 -27.37 14.28
CA ARG A 24 -1.62 -28.53 15.18
C ARG A 24 -0.30 -29.15 15.63
N ALA A 25 0.72 -29.13 14.76
CA ALA A 25 2.05 -29.65 15.05
C ALA A 25 2.96 -28.65 15.79
N GLY A 26 2.48 -27.43 16.08
CA GLY A 26 3.30 -26.38 16.70
C GLY A 26 4.41 -25.84 15.78
N ILE A 27 4.30 -26.03 14.47
CA ILE A 27 5.26 -25.56 13.48
C ILE A 27 4.94 -24.09 13.15
N PRO A 28 5.93 -23.16 13.23
CA PRO A 28 5.72 -21.77 12.85
C PRO A 28 5.27 -21.63 11.40
N LEU A 29 4.30 -20.74 11.17
CA LEU A 29 3.86 -20.38 9.82
C LEU A 29 4.88 -19.40 9.19
N THR A 30 5.06 -19.50 7.89
CA THR A 30 5.71 -18.43 7.11
C THR A 30 4.83 -17.16 7.11
N PRO A 31 5.38 -15.96 6.81
CA PRO A 31 4.57 -14.74 6.73
C PRO A 31 3.36 -14.86 5.78
N LEU A 32 3.55 -15.49 4.61
CA LEU A 32 2.46 -15.72 3.65
C LEU A 32 1.38 -16.68 4.19
N GLU A 33 1.79 -17.74 4.89
CA GLU A 33 0.87 -18.70 5.52
C GLU A 33 0.10 -18.07 6.67
N GLN A 34 0.76 -17.24 7.49
CA GLN A 34 0.12 -16.50 8.58
C GLN A 34 -0.92 -15.52 8.03
N TYR A 35 -0.53 -14.71 7.04
CA TYR A 35 -1.45 -13.78 6.37
C TYR A 35 -2.66 -14.53 5.78
N THR A 36 -2.41 -15.67 5.12
CA THR A 36 -3.47 -16.52 4.56
C THR A 36 -4.42 -17.02 5.66
N HIS A 37 -3.86 -17.57 6.75
CA HIS A 37 -4.64 -18.06 7.88
C HIS A 37 -5.52 -16.95 8.49
N CYS A 38 -4.93 -15.78 8.76
CA CYS A 38 -5.63 -14.69 9.42
C CYS A 38 -6.74 -14.07 8.54
N ASN A 39 -6.58 -14.04 7.21
CA ASN A 39 -7.62 -13.54 6.30
C ASN A 39 -8.73 -14.55 6.01
N CYS A 40 -8.42 -15.85 5.96
CA CYS A 40 -9.42 -16.88 5.68
C CYS A 40 -10.33 -17.19 6.88
N PHE A 41 -9.88 -16.94 8.11
CA PHE A 41 -10.61 -17.26 9.33
C PHE A 41 -10.86 -16.03 10.22
N PRO A 42 -11.81 -15.16 9.83
CA PRO A 42 -12.06 -13.90 10.52
C PRO A 42 -12.43 -14.03 12.00
N ASP A 43 -13.01 -15.16 12.40
CA ASP A 43 -13.36 -15.43 13.80
C ASP A 43 -12.13 -15.87 14.61
N ILE A 44 -11.14 -16.51 13.98
CA ILE A 44 -9.86 -16.84 14.62
C ILE A 44 -9.06 -15.57 14.86
N ALA A 45 -9.13 -14.59 13.95
CA ALA A 45 -8.39 -13.33 14.09
C ALA A 45 -8.73 -12.55 15.38
N LEU A 46 -9.94 -12.74 15.93
CA LEU A 46 -10.35 -12.16 17.22
C LEU A 46 -9.74 -12.89 18.43
N LEU A 47 -9.23 -14.11 18.25
CA LEU A 47 -8.74 -14.99 19.31
C LEU A 47 -7.21 -15.11 19.34
N THR A 48 -6.52 -14.66 18.29
CA THR A 48 -5.07 -14.84 18.14
C THR A 48 -4.36 -13.50 17.93
N HIS A 49 -3.43 -13.15 18.83
CA HIS A 49 -2.64 -11.93 18.74
C HIS A 49 -1.87 -11.81 17.42
N ASN A 50 -1.46 -12.95 16.84
CA ASN A 50 -0.74 -13.01 15.57
C ASN A 50 -1.58 -12.59 14.36
N CYS A 51 -2.89 -12.41 14.51
CA CYS A 51 -3.79 -11.98 13.45
C CYS A 51 -4.35 -10.56 13.67
N PHE A 52 -3.79 -9.80 14.62
CA PHE A 52 -4.28 -8.46 14.94
C PHE A 52 -4.10 -7.46 13.80
N ASP A 53 -3.09 -7.65 12.95
CA ASP A 53 -2.85 -6.78 11.80
C ASP A 53 -3.89 -7.01 10.68
N GLU A 54 -4.21 -8.26 10.37
CA GLU A 54 -5.28 -8.63 9.43
C GLU A 54 -6.65 -8.27 9.97
N LEU A 55 -6.88 -8.50 11.27
CA LEU A 55 -8.09 -8.04 11.95
C LEU A 55 -8.22 -6.52 11.83
N TYR A 56 -7.15 -5.78 12.10
CA TYR A 56 -7.13 -4.33 12.04
C TYR A 56 -7.45 -3.82 10.63
N THR A 57 -6.79 -4.35 9.61
CA THR A 57 -7.00 -3.93 8.21
C THR A 57 -8.44 -4.20 7.77
N ARG A 58 -9.01 -5.35 8.13
CA ARG A 58 -10.43 -5.66 7.89
C ARG A 58 -11.35 -4.66 8.57
N LEU A 59 -11.13 -4.41 9.87
CA LEU A 59 -11.95 -3.47 10.65
C LEU A 59 -11.81 -2.04 10.10
N TYR A 60 -10.60 -1.63 9.69
CA TYR A 60 -10.35 -0.34 9.06
C TYR A 60 -11.18 -0.15 7.78
N TRP A 61 -11.24 -1.18 6.92
CA TRP A 61 -12.07 -1.13 5.71
C TRP A 61 -13.57 -1.13 5.99
N GLN A 62 -14.00 -1.83 7.05
CA GLN A 62 -15.39 -1.85 7.50
C GLN A 62 -15.79 -0.54 8.18
N ALA A 63 -14.85 0.14 8.84
CA ALA A 63 -15.05 1.35 9.65
C ALA A 63 -15.35 2.64 8.85
N ARG A 64 -15.71 2.53 7.57
CA ARG A 64 -16.17 3.66 6.73
C ARG A 64 -17.29 4.46 7.42
N PRO A 65 -17.54 5.74 7.06
CA PRO A 65 -18.31 6.70 7.88
C PRO A 65 -19.63 6.19 8.47
N GLN A 66 -20.33 5.30 7.75
CA GLN A 66 -21.54 4.62 8.18
C GLN A 66 -21.34 3.76 9.44
N PHE A 67 -20.20 3.08 9.55
CA PHE A 67 -19.82 2.25 10.67
C PHE A 67 -19.69 3.06 11.96
N ARG A 68 -19.12 4.28 11.95
CA ARG A 68 -19.01 5.10 13.18
C ARG A 68 -20.36 5.59 13.67
N GLU A 69 -21.23 6.07 12.77
CA GLU A 69 -22.61 6.43 13.11
C GLU A 69 -23.36 5.22 13.67
N GLU A 70 -23.12 4.04 13.08
CA GLU A 70 -23.68 2.78 13.54
C GLU A 70 -23.06 2.31 14.87
N MET A 71 -21.77 2.54 15.14
CA MET A 71 -21.13 2.27 16.43
C MET A 71 -21.72 3.15 17.54
N ILE A 72 -21.93 4.45 17.25
CA ILE A 72 -22.60 5.39 18.16
C ILE A 72 -24.03 4.92 18.44
N ARG A 73 -24.74 4.45 17.41
CA ARG A 73 -26.11 3.90 17.53
C ARG A 73 -26.16 2.60 18.34
N ILE A 74 -25.16 1.73 18.20
CA ILE A 74 -25.10 0.40 18.82
C ILE A 74 -24.62 0.45 20.28
N LYS A 75 -23.88 1.49 20.70
CA LYS A 75 -23.48 1.71 22.10
C LYS A 75 -24.67 1.73 23.09
N GLY A 76 -25.92 1.83 22.61
CA GLY A 76 -27.13 1.72 23.43
C GLY A 76 -27.88 0.37 23.42
N LYS A 77 -27.44 -0.65 22.67
CA LYS A 77 -28.24 -1.88 22.45
C LYS A 77 -27.67 -3.19 22.99
N GLY A 78 -26.40 -3.22 23.41
CA GLY A 78 -25.78 -4.41 24.02
C GLY A 78 -25.65 -5.63 23.07
N GLU A 79 -24.54 -6.36 23.20
CA GLU A 79 -24.37 -7.75 22.71
C GLU A 79 -24.33 -8.02 21.19
N SER A 80 -24.30 -7.03 20.30
CA SER A 80 -24.03 -7.33 18.88
C SER A 80 -22.53 -7.57 18.63
N ARG A 81 -22.20 -8.53 17.76
CA ARG A 81 -20.84 -8.77 17.24
C ARG A 81 -20.15 -7.47 16.79
N LEU A 82 -20.91 -6.58 16.16
CA LEU A 82 -20.43 -5.28 15.68
C LEU A 82 -19.96 -4.37 16.83
N HIS A 83 -20.63 -4.42 17.98
CA HIS A 83 -20.21 -3.68 19.18
C HIS A 83 -18.89 -4.20 19.74
N PHE A 84 -18.68 -5.51 19.71
CA PHE A 84 -17.41 -6.09 20.15
C PHE A 84 -16.27 -5.72 19.19
N GLU A 85 -16.48 -5.90 17.88
CA GLU A 85 -15.52 -5.52 16.83
C GLU A 85 -15.16 -4.02 16.89
N ALA A 86 -16.14 -3.17 17.18
CA ALA A 86 -15.98 -1.75 17.46
C ALA A 86 -15.01 -1.47 18.64
N MET A 87 -15.25 -2.12 19.78
CA MET A 87 -14.41 -1.96 20.98
C MET A 87 -13.00 -2.45 20.72
N VAL A 88 -12.85 -3.60 20.06
CA VAL A 88 -11.54 -4.14 19.69
C VAL A 88 -10.80 -3.18 18.76
N TYR A 89 -11.48 -2.59 17.77
CA TYR A 89 -10.89 -1.60 16.87
C TYR A 89 -10.40 -0.34 17.62
N GLU A 90 -11.24 0.21 18.52
CA GLU A 90 -10.87 1.36 19.35
C GLU A 90 -9.62 1.08 20.20
N GLU A 91 -9.53 -0.10 20.83
CA GLU A 91 -8.35 -0.48 21.63
C GLU A 91 -7.10 -0.67 20.76
N LEU A 92 -7.21 -1.33 19.60
CA LEU A 92 -6.10 -1.49 18.67
C LEU A 92 -5.53 -0.15 18.17
N ILE A 93 -6.36 0.89 18.08
CA ILE A 93 -5.95 2.25 17.73
C ILE A 93 -5.26 2.93 18.90
N LYS A 94 -5.78 2.82 20.12
CA LYS A 94 -5.15 3.40 21.31
C LYS A 94 -3.77 2.81 21.55
N ASP A 95 -3.62 1.50 21.37
CA ASP A 95 -2.33 0.84 21.50
C ASP A 95 -1.36 1.28 20.41
N TRP A 96 -1.87 1.41 19.18
CA TRP A 96 -1.08 1.97 18.09
C TRP A 96 -0.67 3.41 18.31
N GLU A 97 -1.54 4.26 18.85
CA GLU A 97 -1.21 5.65 19.16
C GLU A 97 0.02 5.74 20.08
N LYS A 98 0.07 4.87 21.10
CA LYS A 98 1.22 4.78 22.02
C LYS A 98 2.50 4.35 21.29
N GLU A 99 2.39 3.52 20.27
CA GLU A 99 3.52 3.03 19.48
C GLU A 99 3.99 4.07 18.45
N ILE A 100 3.08 4.57 17.62
CA ILE A 100 3.37 5.49 16.52
C ILE A 100 3.80 6.87 17.00
N ILE A 101 3.55 7.25 18.25
CA ILE A 101 4.05 8.52 18.82
C ILE A 101 5.49 8.38 19.35
N LYS A 102 5.98 7.17 19.62
CA LYS A 102 7.37 6.96 20.08
C LYS A 102 8.35 7.22 18.92
N SER A 103 9.29 8.14 19.13
CA SER A 103 10.23 8.59 18.10
C SER A 103 11.47 7.71 17.91
N ASN A 104 11.65 6.69 18.74
CA ASN A 104 12.86 5.86 18.80
C ASN A 104 12.70 4.47 18.15
N ALA A 105 11.76 4.32 17.21
CA ALA A 105 11.56 3.09 16.47
C ALA A 105 12.84 2.69 15.70
N THR A 106 13.27 1.43 15.87
CA THR A 106 14.37 0.83 15.10
C THR A 106 13.91 0.30 13.75
N ASP A 107 12.62 -0.07 13.64
CA ASP A 107 11.98 -0.48 12.40
C ASP A 107 11.90 0.69 11.41
N PRO A 108 12.56 0.60 10.23
CA PRO A 108 12.52 1.65 9.21
C PRO A 108 11.10 2.00 8.73
N LEU A 109 10.21 1.01 8.63
CA LEU A 109 8.81 1.23 8.20
C LEU A 109 8.04 2.01 9.27
N LEU A 110 8.19 1.61 10.54
CA LEU A 110 7.55 2.29 11.66
C LEU A 110 8.07 3.73 11.78
N LYS A 111 9.38 3.94 11.61
CA LYS A 111 9.99 5.28 11.60
C LYS A 111 9.40 6.16 10.49
N LYS A 112 9.26 5.63 9.27
CA LYS A 112 8.64 6.37 8.16
C LYS A 112 7.17 6.66 8.41
N SER A 113 6.43 5.68 8.95
CA SER A 113 5.03 5.90 9.32
C SER A 113 4.91 6.98 10.40
N HIS A 114 5.79 7.00 11.40
CA HIS A 114 5.85 8.04 12.43
C HIS A 114 6.10 9.44 11.83
N GLU A 115 7.08 9.57 10.94
CA GLU A 115 7.39 10.83 10.24
C GLU A 115 6.16 11.39 9.51
N GLU A 116 5.49 10.55 8.71
CA GLU A 116 4.26 10.93 7.99
C GLU A 116 3.10 11.26 8.96
N THR A 117 2.92 10.50 10.05
CA THR A 117 1.84 10.73 11.04
C THR A 117 2.04 12.09 11.69
N ASN A 118 3.26 12.39 12.12
CA ASN A 118 3.55 13.65 12.77
C ASN A 118 3.35 14.85 11.85
N ASN A 119 3.66 14.72 10.56
CA ASN A 119 3.40 15.77 9.59
C ASN A 119 1.89 16.02 9.44
N GLU A 120 1.08 14.96 9.31
CA GLU A 120 -0.38 15.04 9.25
C GLU A 120 -0.97 15.64 10.54
N LEU A 121 -0.49 15.22 11.72
CA LEU A 121 -0.95 15.76 13.02
C LEU A 121 -0.56 17.23 13.22
N LYS A 122 0.64 17.64 12.80
CA LYS A 122 1.07 19.05 12.83
C LYS A 122 0.20 19.91 11.91
N GLN A 123 -0.11 19.40 10.71
CA GLN A 123 -1.02 20.07 9.80
C GLN A 123 -2.41 20.22 10.42
N LEU A 124 -2.96 19.15 11.03
CA LEU A 124 -4.24 19.22 11.73
C LEU A 124 -4.23 20.27 12.85
N ALA A 125 -3.17 20.30 13.67
CA ALA A 125 -3.03 21.29 14.74
C ALA A 125 -3.01 22.73 14.20
N HIS A 126 -2.32 22.96 13.09
CA HIS A 126 -2.31 24.26 12.42
C HIS A 126 -3.71 24.63 11.87
N GLU A 127 -4.37 23.70 11.18
CA GLU A 127 -5.72 23.91 10.65
C GLU A 127 -6.76 24.17 11.75
N ALA A 128 -6.66 23.47 12.88
CA ALA A 128 -7.54 23.66 14.03
C ALA A 128 -7.49 25.10 14.55
N ILE A 129 -6.30 25.71 14.59
CA ILE A 129 -6.11 27.09 15.00
C ILE A 129 -6.65 28.06 13.92
N VAL A 130 -6.21 27.90 12.67
CA VAL A 130 -6.53 28.83 11.57
C VAL A 130 -8.02 28.84 11.24
N LYS A 131 -8.67 27.66 11.25
CA LYS A 131 -10.10 27.50 10.92
C LYS A 131 -11.01 27.48 12.15
N THR A 132 -10.44 27.57 13.35
CA THR A 132 -11.18 27.50 14.63
C THR A 132 -12.08 26.26 14.70
N LEU A 133 -11.51 25.09 14.39
CA LEU A 133 -12.27 23.84 14.34
C LEU A 133 -12.77 23.45 15.74
N PRO A 134 -14.02 22.97 15.88
CA PRO A 134 -14.51 22.42 17.14
C PRO A 134 -13.65 21.24 17.63
N GLN A 135 -13.46 21.11 18.95
CA GLN A 135 -12.62 20.05 19.54
C GLN A 135 -13.02 18.64 19.08
N HIS A 136 -14.31 18.34 18.99
CA HIS A 136 -14.79 17.03 18.53
C HIS A 136 -14.39 16.71 17.09
N GLU A 137 -14.25 17.72 16.23
CA GLU A 137 -13.79 17.56 14.85
C GLU A 137 -12.28 17.31 14.82
N VAL A 138 -11.52 18.02 15.66
CA VAL A 138 -10.08 17.80 15.82
C VAL A 138 -9.80 16.38 16.33
N ASP A 139 -10.52 15.93 17.35
CA ASP A 139 -10.39 14.58 17.91
C ASP A 139 -10.73 13.51 16.87
N TYR A 140 -11.78 13.74 16.08
CA TYR A 140 -12.16 12.85 14.99
C TYR A 140 -11.07 12.77 13.91
N ARG A 141 -10.59 13.91 13.40
CA ARG A 141 -9.53 13.92 12.38
C ARG A 141 -8.22 13.32 12.92
N ARG A 142 -7.91 13.52 14.20
CA ARG A 142 -6.77 12.87 14.86
C ARG A 142 -6.93 11.36 14.84
N TYR A 143 -8.08 10.85 15.28
CA TYR A 143 -8.41 9.42 15.26
C TYR A 143 -8.24 8.83 13.85
N GLU A 144 -8.72 9.52 12.82
CA GLU A 144 -8.55 9.11 11.42
C GLU A 144 -7.07 9.04 10.99
N ILE A 145 -6.27 10.05 11.37
CA ILE A 145 -4.82 10.07 11.06
C ILE A 145 -4.09 8.91 11.74
N ILE A 146 -4.38 8.63 13.02
CA ILE A 146 -3.77 7.51 13.75
C ILE A 146 -4.24 6.17 13.17
N SER A 147 -5.51 6.05 12.82
CA SER A 147 -6.04 4.83 12.23
C SER A 147 -5.39 4.54 10.88
N TRP A 148 -5.33 5.56 10.02
CA TRP A 148 -4.64 5.48 8.74
C TRP A 148 -3.17 5.11 8.90
N SER A 149 -2.49 5.62 9.92
CA SER A 149 -1.06 5.33 10.11
C SER A 149 -0.78 3.87 10.47
N LYS A 150 -1.70 3.20 11.16
CA LYS A 150 -1.61 1.75 11.40
C LYS A 150 -1.86 0.97 10.12
N TYR A 151 -2.93 1.32 9.41
CA TYR A 151 -3.28 0.66 8.15
C TYR A 151 -2.11 0.71 7.16
N ARG A 152 -1.56 1.90 6.90
CA ARG A 152 -0.44 2.05 5.96
C ARG A 152 0.82 1.30 6.41
N TYR A 153 1.08 1.24 7.71
CA TYR A 153 2.21 0.49 8.26
C TYR A 153 2.03 -0.99 7.98
N ILE A 154 0.88 -1.57 8.33
CA ILE A 154 0.57 -2.99 8.10
C ILE A 154 0.66 -3.31 6.60
N SER A 155 0.05 -2.49 5.75
CA SER A 155 0.09 -2.62 4.29
C SER A 155 1.52 -2.68 3.75
N ALA A 156 2.38 -1.75 4.16
CA ALA A 156 3.77 -1.72 3.72
C ALA A 156 4.60 -2.86 4.33
N LYS A 157 4.37 -3.19 5.61
CA LYS A 157 5.04 -4.28 6.33
C LYS A 157 4.79 -5.61 5.65
N MET A 158 3.55 -5.92 5.31
CA MET A 158 3.21 -7.17 4.62
C MET A 158 3.93 -7.30 3.28
N ILE A 159 4.00 -6.22 2.48
CA ILE A 159 4.75 -6.23 1.21
C ILE A 159 6.25 -6.48 1.48
N ALA A 160 6.82 -5.79 2.47
CA ALA A 160 8.23 -5.92 2.82
C ALA A 160 8.57 -7.32 3.36
N ASP A 161 7.76 -7.88 4.25
CA ASP A 161 7.98 -9.20 4.84
C ASP A 161 7.95 -10.31 3.78
N ILE A 162 7.13 -10.16 2.74
CA ILE A 162 6.97 -11.17 1.68
C ILE A 162 8.05 -11.04 0.62
N LEU A 163 8.39 -9.81 0.22
CA LEU A 163 9.15 -9.57 -1.02
C LEU A 163 10.54 -8.96 -0.79
N PHE A 164 10.80 -8.33 0.36
CA PHE A 164 12.06 -7.60 0.55
C PHE A 164 13.13 -8.51 1.14
N THR A 165 14.35 -8.37 0.62
CA THR A 165 15.54 -8.95 1.22
C THR A 165 16.46 -7.78 1.58
N ASN A 166 16.91 -7.71 2.84
CA ASN A 166 17.72 -6.59 3.33
C ASN A 166 17.07 -5.21 3.12
N ASN A 167 15.77 -5.09 3.43
CA ASN A 167 14.97 -3.85 3.33
C ASN A 167 14.75 -3.32 1.91
N GLU A 168 14.99 -4.12 0.88
CA GLU A 168 14.78 -3.72 -0.51
C GLU A 168 14.20 -4.86 -1.35
N TYR A 169 13.39 -4.49 -2.34
CA TYR A 169 13.01 -5.34 -3.46
C TYR A 169 13.83 -4.96 -4.69
N GLU A 170 14.57 -5.91 -5.26
CA GLU A 170 15.36 -5.72 -6.49
C GLU A 170 14.70 -6.39 -7.69
N THR A 171 14.68 -5.70 -8.82
CA THR A 171 14.31 -6.23 -10.14
C THR A 171 15.24 -5.67 -11.21
N THR A 172 15.15 -6.18 -12.44
CA THR A 172 15.95 -5.70 -13.57
C THR A 172 15.08 -4.93 -14.56
N PHE A 173 15.57 -3.78 -15.02
CA PHE A 173 14.94 -2.99 -16.06
C PHE A 173 15.99 -2.20 -16.84
N ASP A 174 15.91 -2.21 -18.17
CA ASP A 174 16.82 -1.53 -19.09
C ASP A 174 18.31 -1.78 -18.79
N ASN A 175 18.69 -3.05 -18.62
CA ASN A 175 20.06 -3.48 -18.27
C ASN A 175 20.59 -2.89 -16.95
N GLY A 176 19.71 -2.30 -16.14
CA GLY A 176 19.99 -1.76 -14.82
C GLY A 176 19.31 -2.55 -13.71
N LYS A 177 19.75 -2.30 -12.48
CA LYS A 177 19.06 -2.75 -11.27
C LYS A 177 18.05 -1.71 -10.86
N VAL A 178 16.79 -2.08 -10.76
CA VAL A 178 15.75 -1.24 -10.17
C VAL A 178 15.44 -1.73 -8.77
N VAL A 179 15.35 -0.79 -7.84
CA VAL A 179 15.19 -1.04 -6.41
C VAL A 179 13.95 -0.31 -5.92
N LEU A 180 13.09 -1.01 -5.20
CA LEU A 180 12.07 -0.41 -4.35
C LEU A 180 12.50 -0.62 -2.91
N ASP A 181 12.83 0.46 -2.20
CA ASP A 181 13.20 0.42 -0.80
C ASP A 181 12.04 0.83 0.10
N VAL A 182 12.27 0.81 1.42
CA VAL A 182 11.28 1.21 2.42
C VAL A 182 10.75 2.62 2.18
N ASP A 183 11.60 3.57 1.81
CA ASP A 183 11.19 4.96 1.53
C ASP A 183 10.22 5.02 0.34
N GLY A 184 10.58 4.38 -0.79
CA GLY A 184 9.74 4.34 -1.98
C GLY A 184 8.42 3.62 -1.72
N LEU A 185 8.45 2.48 -1.01
CA LEU A 185 7.26 1.72 -0.67
C LEU A 185 6.30 2.54 0.20
N MET A 186 6.81 3.12 1.29
CA MET A 186 6.00 3.95 2.18
C MET A 186 5.42 5.15 1.46
N HIS A 187 6.18 5.80 0.58
CA HIS A 187 5.69 6.92 -0.22
C HIS A 187 4.53 6.51 -1.14
N ILE A 188 4.68 5.39 -1.85
CA ILE A 188 3.66 4.89 -2.78
C ILE A 188 2.38 4.48 -2.02
N VAL A 189 2.51 3.68 -0.96
CA VAL A 189 1.37 3.23 -0.12
C VAL A 189 0.68 4.43 0.54
N SER A 190 1.46 5.37 1.10
CA SER A 190 0.91 6.52 1.83
C SER A 190 0.32 7.61 0.93
N GLY A 191 0.78 7.69 -0.32
CA GLY A 191 0.41 8.73 -1.26
C GLY A 191 -0.71 8.32 -2.21
N HIS A 192 -0.52 7.22 -2.92
CA HIS A 192 -1.28 6.87 -4.12
C HIS A 192 -2.28 5.74 -3.92
N PHE A 193 -2.11 4.92 -2.88
CA PHE A 193 -3.16 3.99 -2.43
C PHE A 193 -4.08 4.62 -1.36
N ALA A 194 -3.81 5.89 -1.02
CA ALA A 194 -4.41 6.53 0.13
C ALA A 194 -5.86 6.95 -0.08
N ALA A 195 -6.36 7.33 -1.26
CA ALA A 195 -7.78 7.71 -1.38
C ALA A 195 -8.75 6.57 -1.16
N ARG A 196 -8.33 5.32 -1.41
CA ARG A 196 -9.22 4.19 -1.12
C ARG A 196 -9.40 4.05 0.40
N ALA A 197 -8.41 4.44 1.18
CA ALA A 197 -8.32 4.19 2.62
C ALA A 197 -8.59 5.43 3.48
N LYS A 198 -8.01 6.59 3.17
CA LYS A 198 -8.21 7.86 3.86
C LYS A 198 -9.67 8.31 3.74
N LEU A 199 -10.30 8.60 4.87
CA LEU A 199 -11.67 9.13 4.93
C LEU A 199 -11.75 10.66 4.72
N TYR A 200 -10.61 11.33 4.46
CA TYR A 200 -10.53 12.76 4.20
C TYR A 200 -9.95 13.07 2.82
N THR A 201 -10.40 14.18 2.22
CA THR A 201 -10.00 14.60 0.88
C THR A 201 -8.50 14.89 0.83
N ASN A 202 -7.81 14.33 -0.16
CA ASN A 202 -6.48 14.76 -0.55
C ASN A 202 -6.47 15.03 -2.06
N SER A 203 -5.60 15.94 -2.51
CA SER A 203 -5.51 16.36 -3.91
C SER A 203 -4.56 15.49 -4.76
N LYS A 204 -4.16 14.31 -4.25
CA LYS A 204 -3.21 13.43 -4.96
C LYS A 204 -3.98 12.53 -5.95
N SER A 205 -3.26 12.01 -6.93
CA SER A 205 -3.71 10.95 -7.83
C SER A 205 -3.69 9.59 -7.14
N HIS A 206 -4.68 8.74 -7.42
CA HIS A 206 -4.86 7.47 -6.73
C HIS A 206 -5.06 6.28 -7.65
N PHE A 207 -4.49 5.14 -7.26
CA PHE A 207 -4.67 3.87 -7.94
C PHE A 207 -6.15 3.50 -8.08
N SER A 208 -6.53 3.12 -9.30
CA SER A 208 -7.81 2.49 -9.61
C SER A 208 -7.88 1.07 -9.02
N GLN A 209 -8.94 0.33 -9.37
CA GLN A 209 -9.09 -1.08 -9.01
C GLN A 209 -8.04 -2.01 -9.66
N ASP A 210 -7.19 -1.52 -10.57
CA ASP A 210 -6.28 -2.35 -11.37
C ASP A 210 -4.98 -2.72 -10.64
N PHE A 211 -4.57 -1.91 -9.67
CA PHE A 211 -3.45 -2.20 -8.78
C PHE A 211 -3.96 -2.47 -7.37
N TYR A 212 -3.57 -3.63 -6.85
CA TYR A 212 -3.60 -3.94 -5.44
C TYR A 212 -2.21 -3.64 -4.88
N HIS A 213 -2.15 -2.94 -3.75
CA HIS A 213 -0.88 -2.53 -3.16
C HIS A 213 0.01 -3.73 -2.86
N GLU A 214 -0.60 -4.85 -2.46
CA GLU A 214 0.03 -6.14 -2.15
C GLU A 214 0.80 -6.72 -3.35
N ASP A 215 0.22 -6.59 -4.54
CA ASP A 215 0.75 -7.18 -5.77
C ASP A 215 1.70 -6.23 -6.53
N MET A 216 1.80 -4.97 -6.09
CA MET A 216 2.44 -3.90 -6.86
C MET A 216 3.87 -4.25 -7.29
N PRO A 217 4.78 -4.75 -6.43
CA PRO A 217 6.14 -5.06 -6.87
C PRO A 217 6.20 -6.15 -7.95
N MET A 218 5.38 -7.20 -7.82
CA MET A 218 5.31 -8.29 -8.81
C MET A 218 4.72 -7.81 -10.13
N GLN A 219 3.68 -6.97 -10.08
CA GLN A 219 3.08 -6.37 -11.28
C GLN A 219 4.08 -5.42 -11.99
N LEU A 220 4.84 -4.63 -11.24
CA LEU A 220 5.90 -3.79 -11.80
C LEU A 220 6.99 -4.62 -12.47
N GLN A 221 7.45 -5.70 -11.85
CA GLN A 221 8.43 -6.61 -12.47
C GLN A 221 7.91 -7.22 -13.77
N ALA A 222 6.64 -7.64 -13.80
CA ALA A 222 6.00 -8.14 -15.00
C ALA A 222 5.95 -7.08 -16.12
N ILE A 223 5.62 -5.83 -15.77
CA ILE A 223 5.61 -4.70 -16.70
C ILE A 223 7.01 -4.42 -17.24
N PHE A 224 8.01 -4.29 -16.36
CA PHE A 224 9.41 -4.06 -16.76
C PHE A 224 9.94 -5.16 -17.67
N THR A 225 9.69 -6.43 -17.33
CA THR A 225 10.08 -7.58 -18.14
C THR A 225 9.52 -7.49 -19.56
N ARG A 226 8.26 -7.06 -19.70
CA ARG A 226 7.58 -6.95 -20.99
C ARG A 226 8.07 -5.76 -21.80
N ILE A 227 8.35 -4.64 -21.15
CA ILE A 227 8.95 -3.46 -21.79
C ILE A 227 10.36 -3.79 -22.27
N ASP A 228 11.19 -4.44 -21.45
CA ASP A 228 12.55 -4.86 -21.83
C ASP A 228 12.53 -5.82 -23.03
N ALA A 229 11.60 -6.78 -23.04
CA ALA A 229 11.44 -7.72 -24.15
C ALA A 229 11.07 -7.04 -25.48
N SER A 230 10.48 -5.84 -25.45
CA SER A 230 10.18 -5.07 -26.66
C SER A 230 11.41 -4.40 -27.28
N ALA A 231 12.50 -4.26 -26.50
CA ALA A 231 13.70 -3.48 -26.82
C ALA A 231 13.46 -1.98 -27.11
N LEU A 232 12.22 -1.47 -27.01
CA LEU A 232 11.88 -0.07 -27.30
C LEU A 232 12.47 0.91 -26.27
N TYR A 233 12.63 0.46 -25.03
CA TYR A 233 13.14 1.30 -23.94
C TYR A 233 14.66 1.16 -23.73
N LYS A 234 15.37 0.44 -24.60
CA LYS A 234 16.79 0.10 -24.40
C LYS A 234 17.68 1.35 -24.39
N GLY A 235 18.40 1.56 -23.31
CA GLY A 235 19.30 2.68 -23.08
C GLY A 235 18.60 4.00 -22.74
N ASN A 236 17.29 3.99 -22.53
CA ASN A 236 16.52 5.20 -22.24
C ASN A 236 16.48 5.53 -20.75
N LEU A 237 16.71 4.56 -19.85
CA LEU A 237 16.85 4.84 -18.43
C LEU A 237 18.25 5.36 -18.14
N THR A 238 18.38 6.69 -18.12
CA THR A 238 19.66 7.38 -17.91
C THR A 238 19.59 8.31 -16.71
N GLY A 239 20.73 8.88 -16.29
CA GLY A 239 20.73 9.91 -15.25
C GLY A 239 19.95 11.19 -15.61
N ARG A 240 19.63 11.41 -16.91
CA ARG A 240 18.84 12.54 -17.41
C ARG A 240 17.37 12.19 -17.64
N ASN A 241 17.10 10.95 -18.06
CA ASN A 241 15.75 10.44 -18.23
C ASN A 241 15.44 9.42 -17.14
N THR A 242 14.72 9.87 -16.13
CA THR A 242 14.36 9.07 -14.96
C THR A 242 12.86 8.83 -14.87
N LYS A 243 12.13 8.90 -15.99
CA LYS A 243 10.68 8.74 -16.00
C LYS A 243 10.25 7.70 -17.03
N LEU A 244 9.43 6.75 -16.61
CA LEU A 244 8.74 5.82 -17.48
C LEU A 244 7.25 6.16 -17.49
N VAL A 245 6.69 6.31 -18.69
CA VAL A 245 5.25 6.54 -18.88
C VAL A 245 4.67 5.37 -19.68
N PHE A 246 3.66 4.73 -19.13
CA PHE A 246 3.03 3.56 -19.77
C PHE A 246 1.53 3.54 -19.49
N GLU A 247 0.78 2.86 -20.34
CA GLU A 247 -0.64 2.56 -20.13
C GLU A 247 -0.74 1.11 -19.66
N PHE A 248 -1.54 0.84 -18.62
CA PHE A 248 -1.89 -0.51 -18.20
C PHE A 248 -3.40 -0.58 -17.95
N ARG A 249 -4.07 -1.47 -18.69
CA ARG A 249 -5.54 -1.67 -18.63
C ARG A 249 -6.33 -0.37 -18.83
N GLY A 250 -5.87 0.49 -19.74
CA GLY A 250 -6.53 1.74 -20.09
C GLY A 250 -6.23 2.91 -19.15
N ILE A 251 -5.35 2.73 -18.17
CA ILE A 251 -4.92 3.79 -17.25
C ILE A 251 -3.46 4.11 -17.49
N ILE A 252 -3.15 5.40 -17.55
CA ILE A 252 -1.80 5.89 -17.77
C ILE A 252 -1.11 6.01 -16.42
N TYR A 253 0.12 5.53 -16.34
CA TYR A 253 0.93 5.53 -15.13
C TYR A 253 2.27 6.20 -15.40
N GLU A 254 2.80 6.85 -14.36
CA GLU A 254 4.16 7.35 -14.33
C GLU A 254 4.96 6.68 -13.22
N ILE A 255 6.18 6.26 -13.55
CA ILE A 255 7.19 5.82 -12.58
C ILE A 255 8.37 6.77 -12.66
N PHE A 256 8.74 7.32 -11.51
CA PHE A 256 9.95 8.12 -11.38
C PHE A 256 11.04 7.31 -10.72
N PHE A 257 12.18 7.26 -11.39
CA PHE A 257 13.40 6.66 -10.89
C PHE A 257 14.33 7.73 -10.32
N ARG A 258 15.25 7.32 -9.46
CA ARG A 258 16.40 8.11 -9.04
C ARG A 258 17.63 7.22 -9.11
N ARG A 259 18.67 7.65 -9.83
CA ARG A 259 19.94 6.91 -9.83
C ARG A 259 20.53 6.90 -8.42
N ILE A 260 20.91 5.72 -7.92
CA ILE A 260 21.54 5.52 -6.61
C ILE A 260 22.86 4.76 -6.79
N GLY A 261 23.98 5.38 -6.40
CA GLY A 261 25.32 4.78 -6.54
C GLY A 261 25.88 4.72 -7.98
N GLY A 262 27.01 4.03 -8.13
CA GLY A 262 27.65 3.75 -9.43
C GLY A 262 27.52 2.26 -9.76
N ASN A 263 26.68 1.92 -10.74
CA ASN A 263 26.51 0.62 -11.44
C ASN A 263 25.05 0.47 -11.93
N ASN A 264 24.56 1.41 -12.75
CA ASN A 264 23.18 1.40 -13.32
C ASN A 264 22.08 0.96 -12.33
N ARG A 265 22.19 1.42 -11.07
CA ARG A 265 21.22 1.13 -10.01
C ARG A 265 20.29 2.33 -9.86
N TYR A 266 19.00 2.08 -9.90
CA TYR A 266 17.94 3.06 -9.90
C TYR A 266 16.92 2.72 -8.82
N ARG A 267 16.53 3.70 -8.02
CA ARG A 267 15.48 3.57 -7.01
C ARG A 267 14.16 4.06 -7.58
N ILE A 268 13.08 3.31 -7.42
CA ILE A 268 11.72 3.82 -7.64
C ILE A 268 11.42 4.84 -6.55
N LYS A 269 11.31 6.11 -6.94
CA LYS A 269 10.98 7.22 -6.03
C LYS A 269 9.47 7.30 -5.79
N THR A 270 8.70 7.17 -6.86
CA THR A 270 7.24 7.15 -6.82
C THR A 270 6.67 6.43 -8.05
N PHE A 271 5.44 5.96 -7.91
CA PHE A 271 4.64 5.28 -8.93
C PHE A 271 3.18 5.66 -8.69
N TYR A 272 2.53 6.21 -9.72
CA TYR A 272 1.15 6.69 -9.61
C TYR A 272 0.42 6.68 -10.95
N PRO A 273 -0.93 6.57 -10.94
CA PRO A 273 -1.73 6.81 -12.13
C PRO A 273 -1.75 8.30 -12.43
N ALA A 274 -1.57 8.63 -13.69
CA ALA A 274 -1.53 10.00 -14.15
C ALA A 274 -2.92 10.43 -14.60
N ASP A 275 -3.61 11.15 -13.72
CA ASP A 275 -4.95 11.70 -13.91
C ASP A 275 -4.94 13.22 -14.13
N ASP A 276 -3.77 13.87 -14.06
CA ASP A 276 -3.65 15.30 -14.27
C ASP A 276 -3.53 15.68 -15.76
N GLU A 277 -4.07 16.86 -16.10
CA GLU A 277 -4.07 17.39 -17.47
C GLU A 277 -2.66 17.49 -18.08
N LYS A 278 -1.61 17.66 -17.27
CA LYS A 278 -0.24 17.76 -17.77
C LYS A 278 0.23 16.42 -18.30
N THR A 279 -0.01 15.31 -17.61
CA THR A 279 0.38 14.01 -18.15
C THR A 279 -0.44 13.61 -19.36
N VAL A 280 -1.73 13.98 -19.42
CA VAL A 280 -2.53 13.80 -20.65
C VAL A 280 -1.90 14.56 -21.83
N SER A 281 -1.38 15.76 -21.60
CA SER A 281 -0.68 16.52 -22.65
C SER A 281 0.63 15.86 -23.11
N ILE A 282 1.36 15.22 -22.18
CA ILE A 282 2.58 14.46 -22.48
C ILE A 282 2.24 13.27 -23.40
N VAL A 283 1.15 12.56 -23.14
CA VAL A 283 0.70 11.44 -23.97
C VAL A 283 0.42 11.89 -25.41
N GLY A 284 -0.14 13.08 -25.59
CA GLY A 284 -0.35 13.67 -26.91
C GLY A 284 0.93 13.98 -27.68
N SER A 285 2.08 14.08 -27.00
CA SER A 285 3.39 14.37 -27.60
C SER A 285 4.31 13.13 -27.69
N HIS A 286 3.79 11.92 -27.52
CA HIS A 286 4.57 10.68 -27.51
C HIS A 286 3.97 9.65 -28.48
N HIS A 287 4.82 8.78 -29.05
CA HIS A 287 4.38 7.59 -29.76
C HIS A 287 3.91 6.52 -28.76
N ARG A 288 2.67 6.07 -28.92
CA ARG A 288 2.13 4.91 -28.19
C ARG A 288 2.52 3.62 -28.89
N HIS A 289 3.25 2.76 -28.18
CA HIS A 289 3.63 1.42 -28.63
C HIS A 289 2.84 0.37 -27.87
N ASP A 290 1.98 -0.37 -28.56
CA ASP A 290 1.21 -1.44 -27.94
C ASP A 290 2.07 -2.68 -27.68
N LEU A 291 2.11 -3.13 -26.42
CA LEU A 291 2.85 -4.31 -25.99
C LEU A 291 1.93 -5.50 -25.70
N GLY A 292 0.61 -5.37 -25.93
CA GLY A 292 -0.42 -6.37 -25.69
C GLY A 292 -0.82 -6.54 -24.21
N ASN A 293 -1.89 -7.28 -23.96
CA ASN A 293 -2.50 -7.49 -22.63
C ASN A 293 -2.88 -6.17 -21.91
N GLY A 294 -3.28 -5.16 -22.69
CA GLY A 294 -3.60 -3.83 -22.17
C GLY A 294 -2.40 -3.03 -21.70
N LEU A 295 -1.16 -3.45 -22.01
CA LEU A 295 0.06 -2.69 -21.74
C LEU A 295 0.47 -1.92 -23.00
N ALA A 296 0.72 -0.61 -22.88
CA ALA A 296 1.36 0.20 -23.91
C ALA A 296 2.44 1.09 -23.32
N LEU A 297 3.45 1.43 -24.12
CA LEU A 297 4.57 2.29 -23.73
C LEU A 297 4.49 3.62 -24.49
N PHE A 298 4.72 4.74 -23.81
CA PHE A 298 4.79 6.06 -24.45
C PHE A 298 6.24 6.51 -24.59
N MET A 299 6.69 6.72 -25.82
CA MET A 299 8.06 7.14 -26.14
C MET A 299 8.06 8.54 -26.77
N PRO A 300 8.99 9.43 -26.40
CA PRO A 300 9.09 10.73 -27.07
C PRO A 300 9.42 10.54 -28.56
N PHE A 301 8.99 11.51 -29.39
CA PHE A 301 9.37 11.58 -30.80
C PHE A 301 10.89 11.65 -31.01
#